data_AF-A0A5M8QR44-F1
#
_entry.id   AF-A0A5M8QR44-F1
#
_cell.length_a   1.000
_cell.length_b   1.000
_cell.length_c   1.000
_cell.angle_alpha   90.00
_cell.angle_beta   90.00
_cell.angle_gamma   90.00
#
_symmetry.space_group_name_H-M   'P 1'
#
loop_
_entity.id
_entity.type
_entity.pdbx_description
1 polymer ?
#
loop_
_entity_poly.entity_id
_entity_poly.type
_entity_poly.pdbx_seq_one_letter_code
_entity_poly.pdbx_strand_id
1 'polypeptide(L)'
;MLFILPNTTLAAEEDNARNAFPLKISPNGRHITDANGTPFLMVADVAWQLLRKLSYPEALQYMNVRKSQSFNTLLVELLPALPNQKNYHKIPPFQNNNLSKPNAAYFDYLEKMIAAAKERNLVVGIVVSRKSWNVVFDAHNEESWKEYGAFVAKRYAKYSNIIWIVSEEEYQSASQFKAIADGIRSGFDGQIIASLSTCSPTNNSSSPNRSDLKFIIPDSTVTYSEYAALANWQKNSAEAALRPFLIANSEFPKEIADQSGLIRNQAYQSIMSSAAGFCHLSTIRNFNPTWKMNITKDGAEYIHQLVKILKGIPWEYMQPEASPQLLADSLDQSEIGILSLSNKRMAMLYVPSSKPVTLDLTHLNGTEFETVWYSPRTGRRWTGGSFQTAANAIVQPPDSQPGWDWVLLVGAKK
;
A
#
# COMPACT_ATOMS: atom_id res chain seq x y z
N MET A 1 27.43 -2.29 21.28
CA MET A 1 27.57 -3.10 20.05
C MET A 1 27.06 -2.26 18.88
N LEU A 2 28.01 -1.91 18.01
CA LEU A 2 27.98 -1.03 16.84
C LEU A 2 26.60 -0.78 16.18
N PHE A 3 26.46 0.40 15.60
CA PHE A 3 25.83 0.56 14.29
C PHE A 3 26.50 -0.41 13.32
N ILE A 4 26.06 -1.67 13.33
CA ILE A 4 26.22 -2.60 12.22
C ILE A 4 24.89 -2.55 11.50
N LEU A 5 24.73 -1.55 10.61
CA LEU A 5 24.11 -1.93 9.35
C LEU A 5 25.19 -2.78 8.67
N PRO A 6 24.94 -4.06 8.39
CA PRO A 6 25.98 -5.00 8.00
C PRO A 6 26.76 -4.49 6.78
N ASN A 7 28.02 -4.10 7.00
CA ASN A 7 29.08 -4.30 6.04
C ASN A 7 29.60 -5.73 6.26
N THR A 8 28.80 -6.70 5.86
CA THR A 8 29.23 -8.07 5.70
C THR A 8 28.74 -8.54 4.34
N THR A 9 29.63 -9.19 3.62
CA THR A 9 29.37 -10.08 2.49
C THR A 9 28.38 -11.18 2.90
N LEU A 10 27.10 -10.79 2.98
CA LEU A 10 25.91 -11.60 3.22
C LEU A 10 24.81 -11.18 2.23
N ALA A 11 25.20 -10.60 1.09
CA ALA A 11 24.31 -10.14 0.02
C ALA A 11 23.66 -11.29 -0.78
N ALA A 12 23.46 -12.47 -0.17
CA ALA A 12 22.88 -13.64 -0.84
C ALA A 12 21.88 -14.46 -0.01
N GLU A 13 21.62 -14.17 1.27
CA GLU A 13 20.72 -15.02 2.10
C GLU A 13 19.44 -14.37 2.66
N GLU A 14 19.28 -13.04 2.62
CA GLU A 14 18.07 -12.38 3.18
C GLU A 14 16.87 -12.29 2.23
N ASP A 15 17.01 -12.65 0.94
CA ASP A 15 15.92 -12.54 -0.05
C ASP A 15 14.99 -13.77 -0.11
N ASN A 16 15.13 -14.71 0.84
CA ASN A 16 14.48 -16.03 0.78
C ASN A 16 13.52 -16.37 1.92
N ALA A 17 13.33 -15.48 2.91
CA ALA A 17 12.30 -15.68 3.92
C ALA A 17 10.91 -15.44 3.30
N ARG A 18 10.25 -16.53 2.89
CA ARG A 18 8.85 -16.48 2.45
C ARG A 18 7.97 -16.02 3.61
N ASN A 19 7.14 -15.00 3.39
CA ASN A 19 6.15 -14.58 4.38
C ASN A 19 5.20 -15.72 4.69
N ALA A 20 4.92 -15.94 5.98
CA ALA A 20 3.93 -16.90 6.40
C ALA A 20 2.51 -16.31 6.28
N PHE A 21 1.59 -17.05 5.69
CA PHE A 21 0.20 -16.62 5.51
C PHE A 21 -0.75 -17.47 6.38
N PRO A 22 -1.90 -16.94 6.82
CA PRO A 22 -2.49 -15.65 6.44
C PRO A 22 -1.82 -14.46 7.13
N LEU A 23 -1.95 -13.28 6.51
CA LEU A 23 -1.56 -12.02 7.13
C LEU A 23 -2.54 -11.67 8.26
N LYS A 24 -2.07 -10.91 9.25
CA LYS A 24 -2.82 -10.47 10.43
C LYS A 24 -2.58 -9.00 10.70
N ILE A 25 -3.55 -8.34 11.34
CA ILE A 25 -3.34 -7.02 11.91
C ILE A 25 -2.48 -7.16 13.16
N SER A 26 -1.50 -6.27 13.32
CA SER A 26 -0.64 -6.25 14.50
C SER A 26 -1.46 -6.02 15.78
N PRO A 27 -1.00 -6.50 16.96
CA PRO A 27 -1.73 -6.28 18.21
C PRO A 27 -2.00 -4.81 18.57
N ASN A 28 -1.16 -3.89 18.06
CA ASN A 28 -1.34 -2.45 18.26
C ASN A 28 -2.25 -1.78 17.22
N GLY A 29 -2.77 -2.52 16.23
CA GLY A 29 -3.67 -2.02 15.19
C GLY A 29 -3.01 -1.07 14.17
N ARG A 30 -1.68 -0.93 14.15
CA ARG A 30 -0.98 0.09 13.33
C ARG A 30 -0.34 -0.47 12.06
N HIS A 31 -0.01 -1.75 12.01
CA HIS A 31 0.63 -2.36 10.83
C HIS A 31 0.13 -3.78 10.60
N ILE A 32 0.69 -4.43 9.57
CA ILE A 32 0.34 -5.79 9.16
C ILE A 32 1.50 -6.71 9.54
N THR A 33 1.19 -7.93 9.95
CA THR A 33 2.17 -8.97 10.24
C THR A 33 1.88 -10.22 9.43
N ASP A 34 2.91 -11.01 9.18
CA ASP A 34 2.76 -12.38 8.69
C ASP A 34 2.26 -13.30 9.82
N ALA A 35 1.98 -14.57 9.50
CA ALA A 35 1.43 -15.51 10.48
C ALA A 35 2.37 -15.78 11.67
N ASN A 36 3.67 -15.50 11.54
CA ASN A 36 4.69 -15.63 12.58
C ASN A 36 4.87 -14.35 13.41
N GLY A 37 4.15 -13.27 13.10
CA GLY A 37 4.28 -11.97 13.76
C GLY A 37 5.37 -11.08 13.17
N THR A 38 5.96 -11.44 12.04
CA THR A 38 6.96 -10.61 11.36
C THR A 38 6.25 -9.42 10.70
N PRO A 39 6.72 -8.16 10.90
CA PRO A 39 6.15 -7.01 10.23
C PRO A 39 6.15 -7.18 8.70
N PHE A 40 4.99 -6.96 8.09
CA PHE A 40 4.76 -7.06 6.65
C PHE A 40 4.53 -5.67 6.07
N LEU A 41 5.58 -5.10 5.48
CA LEU A 41 5.49 -3.86 4.71
C LEU A 41 4.72 -4.15 3.42
N MET A 42 3.47 -3.70 3.30
CA MET A 42 2.64 -4.01 2.14
C MET A 42 2.99 -3.12 0.95
N VAL A 43 3.35 -3.73 -0.17
CA VAL A 43 3.67 -3.03 -1.42
C VAL A 43 2.76 -3.61 -2.49
N ALA A 44 1.62 -2.94 -2.66
CA ALA A 44 0.56 -3.40 -3.53
C ALA A 44 0.70 -2.82 -4.94
N ASP A 45 0.39 -3.58 -5.98
CA ASP A 45 0.12 -3.06 -7.32
C ASP A 45 -1.36 -3.24 -7.66
N VAL A 46 -1.95 -2.22 -8.26
CA VAL A 46 -3.35 -2.24 -8.69
C VAL A 46 -3.47 -2.90 -10.07
N ALA A 47 -4.13 -4.06 -10.11
CA ALA A 47 -4.24 -4.97 -11.25
C ALA A 47 -5.70 -5.29 -11.60
N TRP A 48 -6.58 -4.29 -11.57
CA TRP A 48 -8.03 -4.37 -11.77
C TRP A 48 -8.50 -5.42 -12.75
N GLN A 49 -8.04 -5.35 -14.00
CA GLN A 49 -8.59 -6.17 -15.07
C GLN A 49 -7.79 -7.46 -15.34
N LEU A 50 -6.94 -7.91 -14.40
CA LEU A 50 -6.06 -9.07 -14.58
C LEU A 50 -6.83 -10.31 -15.04
N LEU A 51 -7.92 -10.66 -14.35
CA LEU A 51 -8.75 -11.83 -14.67
C LEU A 51 -9.44 -11.73 -16.04
N ARG A 52 -9.77 -10.51 -16.47
CA ARG A 52 -10.49 -10.26 -17.73
C ARG A 52 -9.56 -10.19 -18.94
N LYS A 53 -8.36 -9.64 -18.77
CA LYS A 53 -7.52 -9.21 -19.88
C LYS A 53 -6.34 -10.13 -20.15
N LEU A 54 -5.82 -10.81 -19.14
CA LEU A 54 -4.62 -11.61 -19.30
C LEU A 54 -4.93 -13.09 -19.52
N SER A 55 -4.16 -13.70 -20.40
CA SER A 55 -3.97 -15.15 -20.42
C SER A 55 -3.17 -15.62 -19.19
N TYR A 56 -3.18 -16.93 -18.92
CA TYR A 56 -2.39 -17.48 -17.82
C TYR A 56 -0.88 -17.21 -17.96
N PRO A 57 -0.22 -17.45 -19.11
CA PRO A 57 1.20 -17.10 -19.27
C PRO A 57 1.50 -15.61 -19.06
N GLU A 58 0.60 -14.72 -19.50
CA GLU A 58 0.76 -13.28 -19.30
C GLU A 58 0.60 -12.87 -17.84
N ALA A 59 -0.33 -13.49 -17.12
CA ALA A 59 -0.48 -13.27 -15.69
C ALA A 59 0.79 -13.73 -14.93
N LEU A 60 1.38 -14.87 -15.32
CA LEU A 60 2.66 -15.32 -14.75
C LEU A 60 3.80 -14.33 -15.06
N GLN A 61 3.87 -13.82 -16.29
CA GLN A 61 4.86 -12.81 -16.67
C GLN A 61 4.71 -11.56 -15.81
N TYR A 62 3.49 -11.05 -15.68
CA TYR A 62 3.18 -9.89 -14.84
C TYR A 62 3.58 -10.11 -13.38
N MET A 63 3.16 -11.23 -12.77
CA MET A 63 3.48 -11.56 -11.38
C MET A 63 4.99 -11.71 -11.13
N ASN A 64 5.72 -12.34 -12.07
CA ASN A 64 7.18 -12.48 -11.98
C ASN A 64 7.88 -11.11 -12.00
N VAL A 65 7.48 -10.23 -12.92
CA VAL A 65 8.05 -8.88 -13.01
C VAL A 65 7.73 -8.09 -11.74
N ARG A 66 6.47 -8.07 -11.29
CA ARG A 66 6.09 -7.38 -10.05
C ARG A 66 6.85 -7.90 -8.84
N LYS A 67 7.02 -9.23 -8.70
CA LYS A 67 7.83 -9.81 -7.62
C LYS A 67 9.28 -9.33 -7.67
N SER A 68 9.89 -9.28 -8.85
CA SER A 68 11.28 -8.77 -9.02
C SER A 68 11.43 -7.28 -8.71
N GLN A 69 10.34 -6.51 -8.78
CA GLN A 69 10.28 -5.09 -8.42
C GLN A 69 9.94 -4.86 -6.92
N SER A 70 9.97 -5.92 -6.10
CA SER A 70 9.64 -5.91 -4.68
C SER A 70 8.15 -5.72 -4.33
N PHE A 71 7.24 -5.79 -5.29
CA PHE A 71 5.82 -5.90 -4.98
C PHE A 71 5.53 -7.23 -4.29
N ASN A 72 4.68 -7.19 -3.27
CA ASN A 72 4.28 -8.37 -2.52
C ASN A 72 2.77 -8.58 -2.44
N THR A 73 1.98 -7.64 -2.96
CA THR A 73 0.52 -7.71 -3.00
C THR A 73 0.00 -7.27 -4.36
N LEU A 74 -1.03 -7.93 -4.87
CA LEU A 74 -1.74 -7.55 -6.10
C LEU A 74 -3.21 -7.32 -5.78
N LEU A 75 -3.75 -6.16 -6.14
CA LEU A 75 -5.17 -5.88 -6.01
C LEU A 75 -5.89 -6.20 -7.32
N VAL A 76 -6.85 -7.11 -7.30
CA VAL A 76 -7.58 -7.57 -8.48
C VAL A 76 -9.08 -7.46 -8.26
N GLU A 77 -9.83 -7.26 -9.34
CA GLU A 77 -11.29 -7.29 -9.28
C GLU A 77 -11.79 -8.71 -9.56
N LEU A 78 -12.62 -9.23 -8.65
CA LEU A 78 -13.28 -10.52 -8.84
C LEU A 78 -14.25 -10.48 -10.01
N LEU A 79 -14.97 -9.36 -10.15
CA LEU A 79 -15.98 -9.14 -11.18
C LEU A 79 -15.42 -8.24 -12.28
N PRO A 80 -15.80 -8.46 -13.56
CA PRO A 80 -15.34 -7.63 -14.66
C PRO A 80 -15.88 -6.19 -14.53
N ALA A 81 -15.38 -5.26 -15.36
CA ALA A 81 -15.73 -3.84 -15.24
C ALA A 81 -17.22 -3.54 -15.34
N LEU A 82 -17.94 -4.31 -16.15
CA LEU A 82 -19.38 -4.19 -16.32
C LEU A 82 -20.06 -5.58 -16.27
N PRO A 83 -21.34 -5.68 -15.85
CA PRO A 83 -22.08 -6.94 -15.80
C PRO A 83 -22.15 -7.74 -17.10
N ASN A 84 -22.14 -7.07 -18.25
CA ASN A 84 -22.19 -7.71 -19.56
C ASN A 84 -20.81 -8.21 -20.06
N GLN A 85 -19.74 -7.94 -19.31
CA GLN A 85 -18.40 -8.37 -19.67
C GLN A 85 -18.09 -9.77 -19.12
N LYS A 86 -17.06 -10.37 -19.71
CA LYS A 86 -16.63 -11.75 -19.47
C LYS A 86 -15.14 -11.78 -19.13
N ASN A 87 -14.65 -12.89 -18.58
CA ASN A 87 -13.21 -13.08 -18.37
C ASN A 87 -12.46 -13.25 -19.72
N TYR A 88 -11.14 -13.49 -19.64
CA TYR A 88 -10.29 -13.72 -20.80
C TYR A 88 -10.85 -14.80 -21.76
N HIS A 89 -11.40 -15.88 -21.20
CA HIS A 89 -11.99 -17.01 -21.93
C HIS A 89 -13.44 -16.79 -22.39
N LYS A 90 -13.96 -15.55 -22.32
CA LYS A 90 -15.34 -15.20 -22.71
C LYS A 90 -16.41 -15.90 -21.87
N ILE A 91 -16.10 -16.20 -20.61
CA ILE A 91 -17.02 -16.80 -19.65
C ILE A 91 -17.58 -15.69 -18.73
N PRO A 92 -18.91 -15.62 -18.50
CA PRO A 92 -19.48 -14.69 -17.51
C PRO A 92 -19.37 -15.26 -16.08
N PRO A 93 -19.30 -14.43 -15.03
CA PRO A 93 -19.19 -14.89 -13.64
C PRO A 93 -20.47 -15.62 -13.16
N PHE A 94 -21.63 -15.20 -13.65
CA PHE A 94 -22.93 -15.74 -13.26
C PHE A 94 -23.79 -16.04 -14.47
N GLN A 95 -24.66 -17.05 -14.37
CA GLN A 95 -25.66 -17.31 -15.39
C GLN A 95 -26.74 -16.22 -15.33
N ASN A 96 -26.93 -15.46 -16.41
CA ASN A 96 -27.91 -14.37 -16.51
C ASN A 96 -27.83 -13.35 -15.34
N ASN A 97 -26.61 -13.05 -14.86
CA ASN A 97 -26.37 -12.17 -13.70
C ASN A 97 -27.09 -12.59 -12.41
N ASN A 98 -27.49 -13.86 -12.27
CA ASN A 98 -28.07 -14.38 -11.03
C ASN A 98 -26.94 -14.78 -10.07
N LEU A 99 -26.82 -14.07 -8.94
CA LEU A 99 -25.73 -14.27 -7.96
C LEU A 99 -25.72 -15.68 -7.36
N SER A 100 -26.87 -16.35 -7.29
CA SER A 100 -27.03 -17.73 -6.81
C SER A 100 -26.67 -18.79 -7.86
N LYS A 101 -26.31 -18.38 -9.08
CA LYS A 101 -25.89 -19.27 -10.19
C LYS A 101 -24.46 -18.98 -10.67
N PRO A 102 -23.43 -19.16 -9.82
CA PRO A 102 -22.04 -18.93 -10.19
C PRO A 102 -21.59 -19.87 -11.30
N ASN A 103 -20.78 -19.36 -12.23
CA ASN A 103 -20.18 -20.15 -13.29
C ASN A 103 -18.83 -20.71 -12.86
N ALA A 104 -18.76 -22.03 -12.60
CA ALA A 104 -17.55 -22.69 -12.09
C ALA A 104 -16.31 -22.37 -12.94
N ALA A 105 -16.41 -22.42 -14.27
CA ALA A 105 -15.27 -22.17 -15.16
C ALA A 105 -14.74 -20.73 -15.10
N TYR A 106 -15.58 -19.75 -14.73
CA TYR A 106 -15.12 -18.38 -14.47
C TYR A 106 -14.22 -18.33 -13.23
N PHE A 107 -14.69 -18.91 -12.13
CA PHE A 107 -14.04 -18.90 -10.84
C PHE A 107 -12.83 -19.86 -10.78
N ASP A 108 -12.84 -20.96 -11.54
CA ASP A 108 -11.67 -21.84 -11.74
C ASP A 108 -10.48 -21.07 -12.34
N TYR A 109 -10.75 -20.08 -13.21
CA TYR A 109 -9.68 -19.27 -13.80
C TYR A 109 -9.04 -18.33 -12.79
N LEU A 110 -9.84 -17.73 -11.89
CA LEU A 110 -9.30 -16.93 -10.80
C LEU A 110 -8.49 -17.79 -9.82
N GLU A 111 -8.97 -19.00 -9.52
CA GLU A 111 -8.27 -19.96 -8.66
C GLU A 111 -6.84 -20.24 -9.14
N LYS A 112 -6.66 -20.43 -10.45
CA LYS A 112 -5.33 -20.59 -11.08
C LYS A 112 -4.43 -19.39 -10.82
N MET A 113 -4.96 -18.17 -10.86
CA MET A 113 -4.19 -16.95 -10.60
C MET A 113 -3.80 -16.81 -9.13
N ILE A 114 -4.72 -17.14 -8.21
CA ILE A 114 -4.45 -17.11 -6.76
C ILE A 114 -3.36 -18.13 -6.41
N ALA A 115 -3.42 -19.34 -6.98
CA ALA A 115 -2.41 -20.36 -6.80
C ALA A 115 -1.03 -19.89 -7.32
N ALA A 116 -0.99 -19.34 -8.53
CA ALA A 116 0.24 -18.80 -9.11
C ALA A 116 0.84 -17.65 -8.28
N ALA A 117 0.00 -16.78 -7.71
CA ALA A 117 0.45 -15.74 -6.80
C ALA A 117 1.03 -16.32 -5.49
N LYS A 118 0.39 -17.36 -4.93
CA LYS A 118 0.86 -18.05 -3.72
C LYS A 118 2.24 -18.66 -3.91
N GLU A 119 2.48 -19.31 -5.04
CA GLU A 119 3.80 -19.89 -5.40
C GLU A 119 4.92 -18.84 -5.43
N ARG A 120 4.57 -17.59 -5.73
CA ARG A 120 5.49 -16.43 -5.79
C ARG A 120 5.56 -15.64 -4.49
N ASN A 121 4.90 -16.13 -3.43
CA ASN A 121 4.75 -15.42 -2.16
C ASN A 121 4.19 -13.99 -2.38
N LEU A 122 3.13 -13.91 -3.19
CA LEU A 122 2.33 -12.71 -3.42
C LEU A 122 0.97 -12.87 -2.75
N VAL A 123 0.53 -11.82 -2.07
CA VAL A 123 -0.85 -11.68 -1.57
C VAL A 123 -1.75 -11.22 -2.71
N VAL A 124 -2.98 -11.72 -2.74
CA VAL A 124 -4.02 -11.26 -3.66
C VAL A 124 -5.11 -10.57 -2.86
N GLY A 125 -5.20 -9.25 -2.98
CA GLY A 125 -6.33 -8.47 -2.51
C GLY A 125 -7.47 -8.57 -3.52
N ILE A 126 -8.58 -9.22 -3.16
CA ILE A 126 -9.68 -9.50 -4.07
C ILE A 126 -10.82 -8.53 -3.79
N VAL A 127 -11.06 -7.59 -4.70
CA VAL A 127 -12.22 -6.70 -4.67
C VAL A 127 -13.46 -7.49 -5.11
N VAL A 128 -14.31 -7.84 -4.15
CA VAL A 128 -15.47 -8.74 -4.36
C VAL A 128 -16.71 -8.02 -4.88
N SER A 129 -16.78 -6.70 -4.73
CA SER A 129 -17.94 -5.89 -5.10
C SER A 129 -17.47 -4.54 -5.64
N ARG A 130 -18.25 -3.95 -6.55
CA ARG A 130 -17.95 -2.65 -7.17
C ARG A 130 -19.22 -1.94 -7.60
N LYS A 131 -19.20 -0.60 -7.64
CA LYS A 131 -20.35 0.24 -8.01
C LYS A 131 -21.00 -0.12 -9.34
N SER A 132 -20.22 -0.46 -10.37
CA SER A 132 -20.77 -0.80 -11.69
C SER A 132 -21.61 -2.08 -11.72
N TRP A 133 -21.59 -2.88 -10.65
CA TRP A 133 -22.41 -4.07 -10.49
C TRP A 133 -23.64 -3.87 -9.60
N ASN A 134 -23.86 -2.66 -9.07
CA ASN A 134 -24.96 -2.39 -8.14
C ASN A 134 -26.33 -2.77 -8.74
N VAL A 135 -26.59 -2.49 -10.02
CA VAL A 135 -27.83 -2.93 -10.69
C VAL A 135 -28.08 -4.44 -10.57
N VAL A 136 -27.02 -5.26 -10.57
CA VAL A 136 -27.15 -6.71 -10.38
C VAL A 136 -27.39 -7.04 -8.91
N PHE A 137 -26.63 -6.44 -7.99
CA PHE A 137 -26.81 -6.69 -6.56
C PHE A 137 -28.18 -6.20 -6.06
N ASP A 138 -28.63 -5.02 -6.48
CA ASP A 138 -29.90 -4.39 -6.07
C ASP A 138 -31.13 -5.15 -6.62
N ALA A 139 -30.94 -5.97 -7.66
CA ALA A 139 -31.96 -6.91 -8.13
C ALA A 139 -32.09 -8.18 -7.23
N HIS A 140 -31.25 -8.29 -6.20
CA HIS A 140 -31.26 -9.37 -5.22
C HIS A 140 -31.48 -8.81 -3.80
N ASN A 141 -31.62 -9.69 -2.82
CA ASN A 141 -31.86 -9.33 -1.42
C ASN A 141 -30.63 -9.57 -0.52
N GLU A 142 -30.73 -9.18 0.75
CA GLU A 142 -29.64 -9.31 1.73
C GLU A 142 -29.13 -10.75 1.89
N GLU A 143 -30.04 -11.73 1.87
CA GLU A 143 -29.68 -13.15 1.92
C GLU A 143 -28.81 -13.56 0.73
N SER A 144 -29.17 -13.13 -0.48
CA SER A 144 -28.38 -13.40 -1.69
C SER A 144 -26.99 -12.76 -1.64
N TRP A 145 -26.85 -11.57 -1.05
CA TRP A 145 -25.55 -10.91 -0.87
C TRP A 145 -24.66 -11.66 0.12
N LYS A 146 -25.25 -12.16 1.21
CA LYS A 146 -24.56 -12.98 2.20
C LYS A 146 -24.15 -14.32 1.63
N GLU A 147 -25.03 -15.00 0.89
CA GLU A 147 -24.71 -16.24 0.17
C GLU A 147 -23.61 -16.05 -0.86
N TYR A 148 -23.61 -14.94 -1.59
CA TYR A 148 -22.54 -14.58 -2.51
C TYR A 148 -21.19 -14.46 -1.79
N GLY A 149 -21.14 -13.72 -0.67
CA GLY A 149 -19.94 -13.61 0.16
C GLY A 149 -19.45 -14.97 0.66
N ALA A 150 -20.36 -15.80 1.18
CA ALA A 150 -20.05 -17.14 1.68
C ALA A 150 -19.56 -18.08 0.58
N PHE A 151 -20.17 -18.03 -0.61
CA PHE A 151 -19.74 -18.81 -1.77
C PHE A 151 -18.30 -18.51 -2.16
N VAL A 152 -17.96 -17.22 -2.32
CA VAL A 152 -16.62 -16.79 -2.72
C VAL A 152 -15.59 -17.21 -1.65
N ALA A 153 -15.86 -16.93 -0.38
CA ALA A 153 -14.95 -17.27 0.72
C ALA A 153 -14.72 -18.78 0.83
N LYS A 154 -15.80 -19.57 0.85
CA LYS A 154 -15.72 -21.05 0.92
C LYS A 154 -14.93 -21.63 -0.24
N ARG A 155 -15.13 -21.11 -1.45
CA ARG A 155 -14.45 -21.60 -2.65
C ARG A 155 -12.93 -21.45 -2.57
N TYR A 156 -12.46 -20.33 -2.02
CA TYR A 156 -11.03 -20.02 -1.97
C TYR A 156 -10.39 -20.23 -0.59
N ALA A 157 -11.10 -20.83 0.37
CA ALA A 157 -10.67 -21.01 1.76
C ALA A 157 -9.31 -21.72 1.92
N LYS A 158 -8.90 -22.56 0.95
CA LYS A 158 -7.59 -23.24 0.97
C LYS A 158 -6.40 -22.32 0.69
N TYR A 159 -6.64 -21.08 0.25
CA TYR A 159 -5.61 -20.10 -0.08
C TYR A 159 -5.46 -19.08 1.05
N SER A 160 -4.33 -19.15 1.76
CA SER A 160 -4.02 -18.27 2.87
C SER A 160 -3.49 -16.89 2.44
N ASN A 161 -3.09 -16.72 1.18
CA ASN A 161 -2.53 -15.49 0.63
C ASN A 161 -3.60 -14.52 0.08
N ILE A 162 -4.81 -14.53 0.65
CA ILE A 162 -5.93 -13.68 0.22
C ILE A 162 -6.21 -12.61 1.27
N ILE A 163 -6.48 -11.40 0.78
CA ILE A 163 -7.19 -10.36 1.53
C ILE A 163 -8.51 -10.11 0.81
N TRP A 164 -9.62 -10.17 1.53
CA TRP A 164 -10.93 -9.85 0.96
C TRP A 164 -11.16 -8.36 1.01
N ILE A 165 -11.58 -7.76 -0.10
CA ILE A 165 -11.81 -6.32 -0.17
C ILE A 165 -13.26 -6.08 -0.57
N VAL A 166 -14.03 -5.52 0.36
CA VAL A 166 -15.43 -5.13 0.12
C VAL A 166 -15.46 -3.62 -0.05
N SER A 167 -16.04 -3.13 -1.15
CA SER A 167 -16.03 -1.70 -1.44
C SER A 167 -16.97 -0.93 -0.49
N GLU A 168 -16.50 0.19 0.04
CA GLU A 168 -17.29 1.14 0.86
C GLU A 168 -17.80 2.33 0.02
N GLU A 169 -17.71 2.25 -1.32
CA GLU A 169 -18.11 3.34 -2.23
C GLU A 169 -19.52 3.89 -1.97
N GLU A 170 -19.71 5.18 -2.25
CA GLU A 170 -20.91 6.03 -2.02
C GLU A 170 -22.26 5.50 -2.56
N TYR A 171 -22.28 4.31 -3.16
CA TYR A 171 -23.46 3.69 -3.75
C TYR A 171 -23.66 2.22 -3.36
N GLN A 172 -22.74 1.61 -2.60
CA GLN A 172 -23.03 0.33 -1.93
C GLN A 172 -23.63 0.67 -0.57
N SER A 173 -24.87 0.23 -0.32
CA SER A 173 -25.50 0.45 0.98
C SER A 173 -24.67 -0.18 2.09
N ALA A 174 -24.68 0.43 3.28
CA ALA A 174 -24.00 -0.16 4.45
C ALA A 174 -24.47 -1.61 4.72
N SER A 175 -25.72 -1.93 4.39
CA SER A 175 -26.28 -3.27 4.48
C SER A 175 -25.68 -4.25 3.46
N GLN A 176 -25.43 -3.83 2.22
CA GLN A 176 -24.77 -4.67 1.22
C GLN A 176 -23.34 -5.00 1.63
N PHE A 177 -22.56 -4.00 2.08
CA PHE A 177 -21.22 -4.25 2.63
C PHE A 177 -21.31 -5.27 3.77
N LYS A 178 -22.19 -5.02 4.74
CA LYS A 178 -22.33 -5.86 5.93
C LYS A 178 -22.68 -7.30 5.57
N ALA A 179 -23.68 -7.51 4.71
CA ALA A 179 -24.12 -8.83 4.30
C ALA A 179 -23.03 -9.60 3.57
N ILE A 180 -22.33 -8.96 2.61
CA ILE A 180 -21.21 -9.58 1.91
C ILE A 180 -20.09 -9.91 2.89
N ALA A 181 -19.67 -8.97 3.74
CA ALA A 181 -18.61 -9.18 4.72
C ALA A 181 -18.95 -10.30 5.71
N ASP A 182 -20.17 -10.35 6.24
CA ASP A 182 -20.65 -11.41 7.14
C ASP A 182 -20.72 -12.76 6.43
N GLY A 183 -21.11 -12.77 5.16
CA GLY A 183 -21.04 -13.95 4.29
C GLY A 183 -19.62 -14.47 4.15
N ILE A 184 -18.66 -13.58 3.84
CA ILE A 184 -17.25 -13.96 3.72
C ILE A 184 -16.76 -14.50 5.06
N ARG A 185 -17.00 -13.80 6.19
CA ARG A 185 -16.61 -14.26 7.54
C ARG A 185 -17.20 -15.63 7.92
N SER A 186 -18.37 -15.99 7.41
CA SER A 186 -18.92 -17.33 7.66
C SER A 186 -18.13 -18.46 6.97
N GLY A 187 -17.33 -18.12 5.96
CA GLY A 187 -16.53 -19.07 5.17
C GLY A 187 -15.07 -19.21 5.61
N PHE A 188 -14.58 -18.39 6.55
CA PHE A 188 -13.18 -18.44 7.01
C PHE A 188 -13.03 -17.96 8.46
N ASP A 189 -11.94 -18.37 9.11
CA ASP A 189 -11.48 -17.78 10.37
C ASP A 189 -10.07 -17.18 10.17
N GLY A 190 -9.88 -15.93 10.59
CA GLY A 190 -8.56 -15.29 10.66
C GLY A 190 -7.96 -14.64 9.40
N GLN A 191 -8.67 -14.51 8.27
CA GLN A 191 -8.22 -13.68 7.13
C GLN A 191 -8.65 -12.21 7.29
N ILE A 192 -7.86 -11.29 6.75
CA ILE A 192 -8.18 -9.85 6.75
C ILE A 192 -9.33 -9.57 5.79
N ILE A 193 -10.36 -8.85 6.27
CA ILE A 193 -11.33 -8.14 5.44
C ILE A 193 -10.94 -6.67 5.40
N ALA A 194 -10.55 -6.18 4.23
CA ALA A 194 -10.29 -4.78 3.99
C ALA A 194 -11.50 -4.05 3.38
N SER A 195 -11.50 -2.73 3.51
CA SER A 195 -12.37 -1.85 2.73
C SER A 195 -11.62 -1.10 1.64
N LEU A 196 -12.34 -0.66 0.61
CA LEU A 196 -11.82 0.17 -0.47
C LEU A 196 -12.64 1.47 -0.60
N SER A 197 -11.95 2.61 -0.72
CA SER A 197 -12.56 3.93 -0.94
C SER A 197 -11.79 4.76 -1.97
N THR A 198 -12.48 5.62 -2.74
CA THR A 198 -11.88 6.32 -3.89
C THR A 198 -11.38 7.74 -3.68
N CYS A 199 -11.87 8.52 -2.69
CA CYS A 199 -11.17 9.73 -2.19
C CYS A 199 -11.94 10.64 -1.21
N SER A 200 -13.20 10.40 -0.88
CA SER A 200 -13.86 11.29 0.08
C SER A 200 -13.21 11.12 1.48
N PRO A 201 -12.82 12.20 2.20
CA PRO A 201 -12.58 12.12 3.62
C PRO A 201 -13.90 11.68 4.24
N THR A 202 -14.06 10.36 4.36
CA THR A 202 -15.22 9.79 5.01
C THR A 202 -15.16 10.35 6.41
N ASN A 203 -16.19 11.09 6.82
CA ASN A 203 -16.35 11.50 8.22
C ASN A 203 -15.93 10.32 9.09
N ASN A 204 -15.20 10.59 10.17
CA ASN A 204 -14.96 9.64 11.26
C ASN A 204 -16.33 9.28 11.88
N SER A 205 -17.19 8.63 11.13
CA SER A 205 -18.30 7.86 11.64
C SER A 205 -17.74 6.47 11.81
N SER A 206 -17.76 6.00 13.05
CA SER A 206 -18.52 4.81 13.45
C SER A 206 -19.25 4.08 12.31
N SER A 207 -18.53 3.70 11.24
CA SER A 207 -19.07 2.81 10.24
C SER A 207 -19.34 1.51 10.99
N PRO A 208 -20.60 1.02 11.05
CA PRO A 208 -20.90 -0.26 11.69
C PRO A 208 -20.15 -1.40 10.99
N ASN A 209 -19.59 -1.12 9.81
CA ASN A 209 -18.76 -1.96 8.98
C ASN A 209 -17.30 -1.86 9.42
N ARG A 210 -16.87 -2.73 10.35
CA ARG A 210 -15.46 -2.84 10.73
C ARG A 210 -14.72 -3.69 9.71
N SER A 211 -14.00 -3.06 8.79
CA SER A 211 -12.88 -3.71 8.09
C SER A 211 -11.64 -3.68 8.98
N ASP A 212 -10.76 -4.66 8.78
CA ASP A 212 -9.49 -4.82 9.49
C ASP A 212 -8.38 -3.97 8.86
N LEU A 213 -8.54 -3.57 7.59
CA LEU A 213 -7.57 -2.83 6.78
C LEU A 213 -8.31 -1.87 5.85
N LYS A 214 -7.74 -0.69 5.55
CA LYS A 214 -8.33 0.26 4.58
C LYS A 214 -7.40 0.49 3.39
N PHE A 215 -7.91 0.27 2.18
CA PHE A 215 -7.29 0.74 0.95
C PHE A 215 -7.97 2.03 0.48
N ILE A 216 -7.18 3.06 0.27
CA ILE A 216 -7.64 4.33 -0.30
C ILE A 216 -6.99 4.46 -1.66
N ILE A 217 -7.78 4.45 -2.72
CA ILE A 217 -7.28 4.52 -4.09
C ILE A 217 -7.86 5.77 -4.73
N PRO A 218 -7.12 6.88 -4.68
CA PRO A 218 -7.52 8.15 -5.28
C PRO A 218 -8.00 7.98 -6.73
N ASP A 219 -9.08 8.66 -7.08
CA ASP A 219 -9.48 8.75 -8.48
C ASP A 219 -8.46 9.54 -9.32
N SER A 220 -8.57 9.44 -10.65
CA SER A 220 -7.65 10.07 -11.59
C SER A 220 -7.84 11.60 -11.74
N THR A 221 -8.70 12.21 -10.93
CA THR A 221 -8.97 13.66 -10.95
C THR A 221 -8.38 14.37 -9.74
N VAL A 222 -7.89 13.62 -8.76
CA VAL A 222 -7.26 14.14 -7.53
C VAL A 222 -6.01 14.93 -7.85
N THR A 223 -6.02 16.21 -7.49
CA THR A 223 -4.89 17.14 -7.58
C THR A 223 -3.79 16.84 -6.57
N TYR A 224 -2.59 17.43 -6.75
CA TYR A 224 -1.50 17.31 -5.79
C TYR A 224 -1.90 17.78 -4.38
N SER A 225 -2.61 18.91 -4.28
CA SER A 225 -3.07 19.46 -3.01
C SER A 225 -4.13 18.59 -2.34
N GLU A 226 -5.04 17.99 -3.12
CA GLU A 226 -6.06 17.08 -2.58
C GLU A 226 -5.43 15.78 -2.07
N TYR A 227 -4.40 15.26 -2.77
CA TYR A 227 -3.63 14.14 -2.27
C TYR A 227 -2.94 14.44 -0.94
N ALA A 228 -2.24 15.58 -0.85
CA ALA A 228 -1.57 15.99 0.37
C ALA A 228 -2.57 16.19 1.52
N ALA A 229 -3.75 16.77 1.24
CA ALA A 229 -4.83 16.91 2.20
C ALA A 229 -5.36 15.55 2.68
N LEU A 230 -5.54 14.58 1.77
CA LEU A 230 -5.91 13.21 2.11
C LEU A 230 -4.87 12.53 3.01
N ALA A 231 -3.58 12.63 2.66
CA ALA A 231 -2.50 12.05 3.44
C ALA A 231 -2.42 12.66 4.86
N ASN A 232 -2.57 13.99 4.97
CA ASN A 232 -2.64 14.67 6.26
C ASN A 232 -3.88 14.30 7.06
N TRP A 233 -5.03 14.15 6.40
CA TRP A 233 -6.25 13.68 7.07
C TRP A 233 -6.09 12.25 7.61
N GLN A 234 -5.46 11.35 6.85
CA GLN A 234 -5.13 9.99 7.30
C GLN A 234 -4.15 10.00 8.47
N LYS A 235 -3.06 10.79 8.37
CA LYS A 235 -2.11 10.99 9.46
C LYS A 235 -2.81 11.32 10.79
N ASN A 236 -3.81 12.20 10.76
CA ASN A 236 -4.51 12.66 11.97
C ASN A 236 -5.61 11.69 12.45
N SER A 237 -6.18 10.86 11.56
CA SER A 237 -7.27 9.93 11.89
C SER A 237 -6.79 8.52 12.23
N ALA A 238 -5.63 8.11 11.73
CA ALA A 238 -5.09 6.76 11.88
C ALA A 238 -4.81 6.37 13.34
N GLU A 239 -4.35 7.32 14.17
CA GLU A 239 -4.09 7.06 15.59
C GLU A 239 -5.35 6.65 16.35
N ALA A 240 -6.49 7.27 16.02
CA ALA A 240 -7.78 6.96 16.62
C ALA A 240 -8.41 5.71 16.02
N ALA A 241 -8.12 5.40 14.76
CA ALA A 241 -8.75 4.30 14.04
C ALA A 241 -8.24 2.90 14.44
N LEU A 242 -7.00 2.79 14.96
CA LEU A 242 -6.33 1.51 15.27
C LEU A 242 -6.52 0.45 14.17
N ARG A 243 -6.46 0.92 12.92
CA ARG A 243 -6.67 0.14 11.71
C ARG A 243 -5.61 0.52 10.71
N PRO A 244 -4.77 -0.42 10.23
CA PRO A 244 -3.80 -0.11 9.20
C PRO A 244 -4.48 0.33 7.92
N PHE A 245 -3.78 1.14 7.13
CA PHE A 245 -4.27 1.61 5.84
C PHE A 245 -3.14 1.70 4.81
N LEU A 246 -3.54 1.75 3.54
CA LEU A 246 -2.69 2.08 2.41
C LEU A 246 -3.35 3.20 1.61
N ILE A 247 -2.56 4.17 1.19
CA ILE A 247 -2.96 5.17 0.22
C ILE A 247 -2.26 4.82 -1.10
N ALA A 248 -3.02 4.71 -2.18
CA ALA A 248 -2.43 4.61 -3.50
C ALA A 248 -1.98 5.96 -4.02
N ASN A 249 -1.00 6.05 -4.92
CA ASN A 249 -0.78 7.31 -5.65
C ASN A 249 -2.02 7.66 -6.52
N SER A 250 -2.21 8.94 -6.80
CA SER A 250 -3.18 9.38 -7.80
C SER A 250 -2.62 9.23 -9.22
N GLU A 251 -3.51 9.05 -10.20
CA GLU A 251 -3.18 9.09 -11.62
C GLU A 251 -3.41 10.51 -12.13
N PHE A 252 -2.40 11.14 -12.72
CA PHE A 252 -2.52 12.48 -13.29
C PHE A 252 -2.71 12.44 -14.81
N PRO A 253 -3.26 13.52 -15.41
CA PRO A 253 -3.64 13.59 -16.80
C PRO A 253 -2.55 13.08 -17.77
N LYS A 254 -2.99 12.50 -18.89
CA LYS A 254 -2.17 11.74 -19.87
C LYS A 254 -1.05 12.56 -20.50
N GLU A 255 -1.04 13.87 -20.32
CA GLU A 255 -0.08 14.81 -20.86
C GLU A 255 1.27 14.78 -20.11
N ILE A 256 1.35 14.18 -18.91
CA ILE A 256 2.61 14.05 -18.17
C ILE A 256 3.37 12.79 -18.61
N ALA A 257 4.47 12.98 -19.32
CA ALA A 257 5.28 11.90 -19.91
C ALA A 257 6.13 11.09 -18.89
N ASP A 258 6.51 11.69 -17.76
CA ASP A 258 7.23 11.03 -16.65
C ASP A 258 6.61 11.44 -15.31
N GLN A 259 6.03 10.48 -14.60
CA GLN A 259 5.38 10.69 -13.29
C GLN A 259 6.22 10.14 -12.14
N SER A 260 7.43 9.66 -12.40
CA SER A 260 8.23 8.93 -11.42
C SER A 260 8.58 9.77 -10.20
N GLY A 261 8.88 11.06 -10.38
CA GLY A 261 9.09 11.99 -9.27
C GLY A 261 7.87 12.16 -8.37
N LEU A 262 6.70 12.28 -9.00
CA LEU A 262 5.42 12.51 -8.33
C LEU A 262 4.93 11.28 -7.57
N ILE A 263 4.94 10.11 -8.21
CA ILE A 263 4.51 8.86 -7.58
C ILE A 263 5.45 8.51 -6.42
N ARG A 264 6.75 8.80 -6.56
CA ARG A 264 7.72 8.58 -5.47
C ARG A 264 7.47 9.52 -4.30
N ASN A 265 7.16 10.79 -4.59
CA ASN A 265 6.75 11.76 -3.58
C ASN A 265 5.49 11.29 -2.83
N GLN A 266 4.45 10.89 -3.55
CA GLN A 266 3.22 10.37 -2.95
C GLN A 266 3.43 9.07 -2.16
N ALA A 267 4.32 8.19 -2.62
CA ALA A 267 4.70 7.00 -1.86
C ALA A 267 5.30 7.36 -0.51
N TYR A 268 6.23 8.31 -0.45
CA TYR A 268 6.77 8.78 0.82
C TYR A 268 5.74 9.57 1.63
N GLN A 269 4.89 10.41 1.04
CA GLN A 269 3.79 11.06 1.78
C GLN A 269 2.87 10.04 2.45
N SER A 270 2.52 8.95 1.77
CA SER A 270 1.75 7.83 2.34
C SER A 270 2.48 7.23 3.55
N ILE A 271 3.78 6.93 3.43
CA ILE A 271 4.56 6.41 4.55
C ILE A 271 4.65 7.41 5.71
N MET A 272 4.87 8.70 5.42
CA MET A 272 4.92 9.77 6.43
C MET A 272 3.58 9.99 7.15
N SER A 273 2.48 9.47 6.59
CA SER A 273 1.18 9.40 7.26
C SER A 273 1.01 8.17 8.17
N SER A 274 2.04 7.32 8.29
CA SER A 274 2.01 6.00 8.97
C SER A 274 1.14 4.95 8.30
N ALA A 275 1.04 4.98 6.97
CA ALA A 275 0.49 3.87 6.22
C ALA A 275 1.32 2.59 6.45
N ALA A 276 0.67 1.43 6.43
CA ALA A 276 1.33 0.13 6.60
C ALA A 276 2.11 -0.34 5.34
N GLY A 277 2.38 0.60 4.44
CA GLY A 277 2.90 0.35 3.12
C GLY A 277 2.43 1.37 2.08
N PHE A 278 2.51 0.97 0.82
CA PHE A 278 2.14 1.80 -0.31
C PHE A 278 1.40 0.98 -1.37
N CYS A 279 0.39 1.60 -1.98
CA CYS A 279 -0.36 1.01 -3.09
C CYS A 279 0.00 1.74 -4.39
N HIS A 280 0.44 1.01 -5.39
CA HIS A 280 0.90 1.58 -6.64
C HIS A 280 -0.20 1.49 -7.69
N LEU A 281 -0.57 2.64 -8.23
CA LEU A 281 -1.53 2.79 -9.31
C LEU A 281 -0.78 3.29 -10.55
N SER A 282 -0.85 2.55 -11.65
CA SER A 282 -0.16 2.90 -12.90
C SER A 282 -1.07 2.81 -14.11
N THR A 283 -0.55 3.24 -15.28
CA THR A 283 -1.31 3.18 -16.55
C THR A 283 -1.67 1.75 -16.96
N ILE A 284 -0.99 0.76 -16.38
CA ILE A 284 -1.17 -0.66 -16.72
C ILE A 284 -2.27 -1.37 -15.92
N ARG A 285 -2.92 -0.72 -14.95
CA ARG A 285 -3.96 -1.33 -14.08
C ARG A 285 -5.08 -2.07 -14.82
N ASN A 286 -5.37 -1.62 -16.05
CA ASN A 286 -6.42 -2.16 -16.92
C ASN A 286 -5.87 -3.04 -18.07
N PHE A 287 -4.57 -3.30 -18.11
CA PHE A 287 -3.89 -4.14 -19.09
C PHE A 287 -4.19 -3.77 -20.55
N ASN A 288 -4.08 -2.47 -20.88
CA ASN A 288 -4.08 -2.02 -22.27
C ASN A 288 -2.87 -2.63 -23.03
N PRO A 289 -2.89 -2.71 -24.38
CA PRO A 289 -1.87 -3.44 -25.15
C PRO A 289 -0.41 -3.06 -24.85
N THR A 290 -0.15 -1.85 -24.38
CA THR A 290 1.18 -1.34 -24.01
C THR A 290 1.68 -1.79 -22.64
N TRP A 291 0.91 -2.57 -21.87
CA TRP A 291 1.25 -2.90 -20.48
C TRP A 291 2.63 -3.55 -20.33
N LYS A 292 3.04 -4.40 -21.28
CA LYS A 292 4.35 -5.07 -21.26
C LYS A 292 5.51 -4.08 -21.40
N MET A 293 5.31 -2.97 -22.13
CA MET A 293 6.32 -1.92 -22.28
C MET A 293 6.34 -0.96 -21.08
N ASN A 294 5.20 -0.81 -20.41
CA ASN A 294 5.04 0.15 -19.31
C ASN A 294 5.20 -0.46 -17.91
N ILE A 295 5.32 -1.79 -17.78
CA ILE A 295 5.42 -2.47 -16.48
C ILE A 295 6.65 -2.06 -15.65
N THR A 296 7.69 -1.53 -16.30
CA THR A 296 8.90 -1.00 -15.64
C THR A 296 8.91 0.52 -15.49
N LYS A 297 7.81 1.18 -15.84
CA LYS A 297 7.65 2.64 -15.82
C LYS A 297 6.58 3.04 -14.81
N ASP A 298 6.18 4.31 -14.86
CA ASP A 298 5.14 4.90 -14.04
C ASP A 298 5.43 4.73 -12.54
N GLY A 299 6.70 4.82 -12.16
CA GLY A 299 7.16 4.73 -10.78
C GLY A 299 7.49 3.33 -10.28
N ALA A 300 7.18 2.28 -11.04
CA ALA A 300 7.58 0.92 -10.69
C ALA A 300 9.11 0.74 -10.59
N GLU A 301 9.89 1.57 -11.29
CA GLU A 301 11.36 1.53 -11.33
C GLU A 301 12.04 1.81 -9.98
N TYR A 302 11.40 2.53 -9.05
CA TYR A 302 12.00 2.87 -7.76
C TYR A 302 11.37 2.11 -6.59
N ILE A 303 10.31 1.32 -6.79
CA ILE A 303 9.63 0.59 -5.70
C ILE A 303 10.60 -0.31 -4.94
N HIS A 304 11.53 -0.96 -5.66
CA HIS A 304 12.61 -1.72 -5.02
C HIS A 304 13.42 -0.86 -4.03
N GLN A 305 13.71 0.40 -4.37
CA GLN A 305 14.45 1.31 -3.50
C GLN A 305 13.64 1.77 -2.30
N LEU A 306 12.35 2.04 -2.48
CA LEU A 306 11.42 2.33 -1.37
C LEU A 306 11.45 1.17 -0.35
N VAL A 307 11.28 -0.06 -0.82
CA VAL A 307 11.31 -1.26 0.03
C VAL A 307 12.65 -1.44 0.72
N LYS A 308 13.75 -1.27 -0.01
CA LYS A 308 15.10 -1.41 0.53
C LYS A 308 15.37 -0.41 1.65
N ILE A 309 14.98 0.85 1.48
CA ILE A 309 15.15 1.90 2.48
C ILE A 309 14.30 1.60 3.72
N LEU A 310 13.01 1.30 3.54
CA LEU A 310 12.09 1.07 4.65
C LEU A 310 12.41 -0.21 5.44
N LYS A 311 12.86 -1.29 4.78
CA LYS A 311 13.33 -2.49 5.49
C LYS A 311 14.61 -2.26 6.29
N GLY A 312 15.38 -1.23 5.97
CA GLY A 312 16.60 -0.88 6.71
C GLY A 312 16.33 -0.14 8.03
N ILE A 313 15.07 0.16 8.35
CA ILE A 313 14.67 0.92 9.54
C ILE A 313 13.46 0.26 10.22
N PRO A 314 13.23 0.51 11.52
CA PRO A 314 12.06 -0.02 12.25
C PRO A 314 10.76 0.74 11.90
N TRP A 315 10.40 0.79 10.62
CA TRP A 315 9.30 1.59 10.08
C TRP A 315 7.96 1.32 10.79
N GLU A 316 7.73 0.08 11.21
CA GLU A 316 6.50 -0.40 11.86
C GLU A 316 6.26 0.20 13.25
N TYR A 317 7.30 0.79 13.84
CA TYR A 317 7.29 1.46 15.14
C TYR A 317 7.44 2.98 15.04
N MET A 318 7.61 3.52 13.83
CA MET A 318 7.72 4.95 13.63
C MET A 318 6.33 5.58 13.54
N GLN A 319 6.21 6.81 14.02
CA GLN A 319 4.96 7.55 14.08
C GLN A 319 5.15 9.00 13.62
N PRO A 320 4.11 9.64 13.06
CA PRO A 320 4.21 11.00 12.59
C PRO A 320 4.33 11.93 13.79
N GLU A 321 5.14 12.98 13.68
CA GLU A 321 5.16 13.99 14.74
C GLU A 321 3.93 14.90 14.62
N ALA A 322 3.17 15.01 15.73
CA ALA A 322 2.01 15.89 15.82
C ALA A 322 2.41 17.39 15.78
N SER A 323 3.60 17.70 16.29
CA SER A 323 4.28 18.98 16.11
C SER A 323 5.71 18.68 15.67
N PRO A 324 6.11 19.03 14.43
CA PRO A 324 7.43 18.71 13.88
C PRO A 324 8.51 19.66 14.45
N GLN A 325 8.66 19.66 15.77
CA GLN A 325 9.61 20.53 16.49
C GLN A 325 11.07 20.25 16.12
N LEU A 326 11.34 19.09 15.52
CA LEU A 326 12.64 18.77 14.94
C LEU A 326 13.06 19.76 13.82
N LEU A 327 12.11 20.45 13.19
CA LEU A 327 12.38 21.50 12.21
C LEU A 327 11.96 22.86 12.79
N ALA A 328 12.86 23.84 12.80
CA ALA A 328 12.55 25.17 13.35
C ALA A 328 11.77 26.06 12.36
N ASP A 329 12.02 25.91 11.06
CA ASP A 329 11.42 26.73 10.01
C ASP A 329 10.02 26.24 9.63
N SER A 330 9.04 27.15 9.61
CA SER A 330 7.63 26.79 9.37
C SER A 330 7.35 26.34 7.94
N LEU A 331 8.15 26.77 6.95
CA LEU A 331 8.04 26.28 5.58
C LEU A 331 8.54 24.84 5.52
N ASP A 332 9.69 24.54 6.13
CA ASP A 332 10.22 23.18 6.24
C ASP A 332 9.24 22.24 6.97
N GLN A 333 8.63 22.69 8.07
CA GLN A 333 7.60 21.92 8.78
C GLN A 333 6.38 21.56 7.91
N SER A 334 6.06 22.39 6.91
CA SER A 334 4.94 22.17 6.00
C SER A 334 5.27 21.26 4.80
N GLU A 335 6.54 21.18 4.41
CA GLU A 335 7.00 20.46 3.21
C GLU A 335 7.65 19.11 3.53
N ILE A 336 8.34 19.00 4.67
CA ILE A 336 9.14 17.83 5.05
C ILE A 336 8.31 16.93 5.96
N GLY A 337 8.03 15.72 5.49
CA GLY A 337 7.39 14.70 6.32
C GLY A 337 8.38 14.12 7.31
N ILE A 338 7.97 13.94 8.57
CA ILE A 338 8.79 13.36 9.65
C ILE A 338 8.06 12.19 10.29
N LEU A 339 8.77 11.06 10.40
CA LEU A 339 8.43 9.95 11.27
C LEU A 339 9.50 9.81 12.35
N SER A 340 9.11 9.47 13.57
CA SER A 340 10.03 9.24 14.68
C SER A 340 9.64 7.99 15.47
N LEU A 341 10.64 7.32 16.06
CA LEU A 341 10.36 6.30 17.06
C LEU A 341 9.72 6.92 18.30
N SER A 342 8.87 6.16 18.99
CA SER A 342 8.24 6.58 20.25
C SER A 342 9.25 6.96 21.34
N ASN A 343 10.41 6.31 21.35
CA ASN A 343 11.51 6.62 22.27
C ASN A 343 12.34 7.85 21.85
N LYS A 344 11.99 8.52 20.72
CA LYS A 344 12.67 9.68 20.16
C LYS A 344 14.17 9.50 19.89
N ARG A 345 14.66 8.27 19.76
CA ARG A 345 16.08 8.00 19.45
C ARG A 345 16.38 7.96 17.95
N MET A 346 15.37 8.01 17.10
CA MET A 346 15.52 8.00 15.65
C MET A 346 14.38 8.73 14.98
N ALA A 347 14.70 9.49 13.94
CA ALA A 347 13.77 10.13 13.04
C ALA A 347 14.13 9.83 11.57
N MET A 348 13.12 9.76 10.71
CA MET A 348 13.22 9.71 9.27
C MET A 348 12.48 10.92 8.72
N LEU A 349 13.15 11.67 7.86
CA LEU A 349 12.59 12.81 7.16
C LEU A 349 12.56 12.51 5.66
N TYR A 350 11.46 12.87 4.99
CA TYR A 350 11.40 12.91 3.54
C TYR A 350 11.43 14.36 3.07
N VAL A 351 12.51 14.72 2.38
CA VAL A 351 12.79 16.07 1.89
C VAL A 351 12.47 16.11 0.39
N PRO A 352 11.34 16.71 -0.02
CA PRO A 352 10.85 16.61 -1.40
C PRO A 352 11.63 17.47 -2.41
N SER A 353 12.45 18.41 -1.92
CA SER A 353 13.28 19.30 -2.71
C SER A 353 14.70 19.34 -2.13
N SER A 354 15.72 19.37 -2.98
CA SER A 354 17.10 19.30 -2.52
C SER A 354 17.53 20.61 -1.86
N LYS A 355 17.55 20.63 -0.53
CA LYS A 355 17.96 21.79 0.28
C LYS A 355 18.63 21.33 1.59
N PRO A 356 19.49 22.17 2.20
CA PRO A 356 19.96 21.95 3.56
C PRO A 356 18.77 21.87 4.52
N VAL A 357 18.87 21.02 5.53
CA VAL A 357 17.85 20.89 6.59
C VAL A 357 18.47 21.32 7.92
N THR A 358 17.79 22.23 8.63
CA THR A 358 18.22 22.65 9.98
C THR A 358 17.40 21.89 11.02
N LEU A 359 18.07 21.09 11.84
CA LEU A 359 17.47 20.23 12.84
C LEU A 359 17.65 20.79 14.25
N ASP A 360 16.57 20.77 15.04
CA ASP A 360 16.63 20.91 16.49
C ASP A 360 16.70 19.53 17.15
N LEU A 361 17.93 19.07 17.39
CA LEU A 361 18.22 17.75 17.97
C LEU A 361 17.90 17.68 19.46
N THR A 362 17.55 18.80 20.12
CA THR A 362 17.11 18.79 21.53
C THR A 362 15.76 18.08 21.72
N HIS A 363 15.00 17.93 20.64
CA HIS A 363 13.75 17.17 20.60
C HIS A 363 13.92 15.65 20.41
N LEU A 364 15.16 15.18 20.24
CA LEU A 364 15.50 13.75 20.19
C LEU A 364 16.24 13.31 21.46
N ASN A 365 16.07 12.05 21.83
CA ASN A 365 16.71 11.46 23.00
C ASN A 365 18.11 10.94 22.66
N GLY A 366 19.14 11.68 23.05
CA GLY A 366 20.55 11.34 22.87
C GLY A 366 21.46 12.52 23.15
N THR A 367 22.76 12.27 23.28
CA THR A 367 23.80 13.30 23.40
C THR A 367 24.59 13.49 22.11
N GLU A 368 24.65 12.45 21.28
CA GLU A 368 25.32 12.43 19.99
C GLU A 368 24.42 11.74 18.96
N PHE A 369 24.42 12.24 17.73
CA PHE A 369 23.58 11.78 16.63
C PHE A 369 24.41 11.55 15.36
N GLU A 370 24.03 10.54 14.61
CA GLU A 370 24.51 10.28 13.25
C GLU A 370 23.40 10.54 12.26
N THR A 371 23.74 11.14 11.13
CA THR A 371 22.79 11.35 10.04
C THR A 371 23.22 10.61 8.77
N VAL A 372 22.23 10.12 8.01
CA VAL A 372 22.44 9.38 6.77
C VAL A 372 21.44 9.84 5.74
N TRP A 373 21.93 10.22 4.57
CA TRP A 373 21.12 10.51 3.40
C TRP A 373 20.92 9.26 2.55
N TYR A 374 19.69 9.03 2.09
CA TYR A 374 19.38 8.06 1.06
C TYR A 374 18.79 8.77 -0.16
N SER A 375 19.24 8.37 -1.35
CA SER A 375 18.59 8.75 -2.60
C SER A 375 17.42 7.80 -2.85
N PRO A 376 16.15 8.27 -2.79
CA PRO A 376 14.99 7.41 -3.07
C PRO A 376 14.93 6.94 -4.53
N ARG A 377 15.67 7.61 -5.43
CA ARG A 377 15.81 7.24 -6.86
C ARG A 377 16.71 6.03 -7.07
N THR A 378 17.79 5.92 -6.30
CA THR A 378 18.88 4.95 -6.56
C THR A 378 19.16 3.98 -5.41
N GLY A 379 18.61 4.24 -4.22
CA GLY A 379 18.91 3.49 -3.00
C GLY A 379 20.35 3.67 -2.48
N ARG A 380 21.14 4.57 -3.06
CA ARG A 380 22.47 4.92 -2.55
C ARG A 380 22.37 5.69 -1.24
N ARG A 381 23.36 5.52 -0.37
CA ARG A 381 23.45 6.18 0.93
C ARG A 381 24.76 6.96 1.10
N TRP A 382 24.70 8.05 1.87
CA TRP A 382 25.84 8.89 2.23
C TRP A 382 25.76 9.28 3.70
N THR A 383 26.91 9.39 4.36
CA THR A 383 26.98 9.98 5.71
C THR A 383 26.62 11.46 5.62
N GLY A 384 25.68 11.91 6.45
CA GLY A 384 25.29 13.32 6.60
C GLY A 384 26.02 14.05 7.72
N GLY A 385 26.81 13.33 8.52
CA GLY A 385 27.67 13.86 9.58
C GLY A 385 27.28 13.39 10.98
N SER A 386 28.16 13.68 11.94
CA SER A 386 27.96 13.44 13.36
C SER A 386 27.70 14.76 14.07
N PHE A 387 26.70 14.79 14.95
CA PHE A 387 26.27 16.01 15.64
C PHE A 387 26.13 15.75 17.14
N GLN A 388 26.47 16.74 17.95
CA GLN A 388 26.05 16.75 19.36
C GLN A 388 24.62 17.31 19.45
N THR A 389 23.96 17.12 20.59
CA THR A 389 22.65 17.73 20.85
C THR A 389 22.73 19.25 20.74
N ALA A 390 22.05 19.81 19.74
CA ALA A 390 22.01 21.25 19.45
C ALA A 390 20.70 21.61 18.74
N ALA A 391 20.27 22.87 18.88
CA ALA A 391 19.02 23.38 18.31
C ALA A 391 19.11 23.80 16.83
N ASN A 392 20.31 23.76 16.23
CA ASN A 392 20.59 24.33 14.92
C ASN A 392 21.57 23.47 14.09
N ALA A 393 21.45 22.15 14.17
CA ALA A 393 22.30 21.24 13.41
C ALA A 393 21.92 21.29 11.91
N ILE A 394 22.79 21.86 11.08
CA ILE A 394 22.56 21.98 9.64
C ILE A 394 23.12 20.73 8.94
N VAL A 395 22.24 20.00 8.25
CA VAL A 395 22.60 18.81 7.47
C VAL A 395 22.45 19.09 5.98
N GLN A 396 23.55 18.94 5.24
CA GLN A 396 23.61 19.22 3.80
C GLN A 396 23.30 17.96 2.99
N PRO A 397 22.42 18.00 1.98
CA PRO A 397 22.25 16.86 1.08
C PRO A 397 23.53 16.60 0.27
N PRO A 398 23.80 15.36 -0.16
CA PRO A 398 25.03 15.03 -0.89
C PRO A 398 25.15 15.71 -2.26
N ASP A 399 24.03 16.12 -2.85
CA ASP A 399 23.94 16.85 -4.10
C ASP A 399 22.69 17.75 -4.07
N SER A 400 22.75 18.91 -4.72
CA SER A 400 21.74 19.97 -4.68
C SER A 400 21.04 20.17 -6.03
N GLN A 401 20.87 19.10 -6.81
CA GLN A 401 20.20 19.19 -8.12
C GLN A 401 18.72 19.56 -7.98
N PRO A 402 18.21 20.50 -8.81
CA PRO A 402 16.80 20.82 -8.86
C PRO A 402 15.94 19.57 -9.15
N GLY A 403 14.81 19.46 -8.44
CA GLY A 403 13.87 18.34 -8.59
C GLY A 403 14.31 17.03 -7.95
N TRP A 404 15.46 16.99 -7.29
CA TRP A 404 15.86 15.83 -6.48
C TRP A 404 15.25 15.89 -5.09
N ASP A 405 14.77 14.74 -4.63
CA ASP A 405 14.25 14.47 -3.29
C ASP A 405 15.25 13.62 -2.49
N TRP A 406 15.09 13.57 -1.18
CA TRP A 406 15.98 12.84 -0.30
C TRP A 406 15.24 12.24 0.89
N VAL A 407 15.77 11.14 1.41
CA VAL A 407 15.42 10.65 2.73
C VAL A 407 16.59 10.92 3.66
N LEU A 408 16.34 11.59 4.78
CA LEU A 408 17.32 11.82 5.84
C LEU A 408 16.96 10.95 7.04
N LEU A 409 17.88 10.10 7.48
CA LEU A 409 17.78 9.44 8.77
C LEU A 409 18.64 10.18 9.78
N VAL A 410 18.10 10.34 10.99
CA VAL A 410 18.80 10.90 12.15
C VAL A 410 18.66 9.88 13.28
N GLY A 411 19.76 9.42 13.85
CA GLY A 411 19.75 8.40 14.90
C GLY A 411 20.72 8.71 16.03
N ALA A 412 20.27 8.57 17.28
CA ALA A 412 21.11 8.75 18.45
C ALA A 412 22.17 7.64 18.56
N LYS A 413 23.42 8.02 18.81
CA LYS A 413 24.47 7.08 19.20
C LYS A 413 24.17 6.45 20.56
N LYS A 414 24.61 5.21 20.72
CA LYS A 414 24.37 4.43 21.95
C LYS A 414 25.18 4.98 23.10
#